data_AF-A0A9Q1LG10-F1
#
_entry.id   AF-A0A9Q1LG10-F1
#
_cell.length_a   1.000
_cell.length_b   1.000
_cell.length_c   1.000
_cell.angle_alpha   90.00
_cell.angle_beta   90.00
_cell.angle_gamma   90.00
#
_symmetry.space_group_name_H-M   'P 1'
#
loop_
_entity.id
_entity.type
_entity.pdbx_description
1 polymer ?
#
loop_
_entity_poly.entity_id
_entity_poly.type
_entity_poly.pdbx_seq_one_letter_code
_entity_poly.pdbx_strand_id
1 'polypeptide(L)'
;MEQYHRYQQWKKGDVCLDEESHPFVFVCEKTGYCKRARLKLLFLVLLSFISFSFILVPLSSHLLLLFLFYIHLVLMMKGLFLYQMYMLLFVPLYLMDQFAVIEEAFDQISVNNGNDEIFQHEKRRPYTRKWEKSVMDTIDELDLVSKGENSGIHQKCDVKHDVPAVFFSTGGYTGNLYHYFNDGILPLYITSQHFNKKIVFVILEYHDWWISKYENILPHLTEYPIIDFRGDKRTHCLPEAIVGLKIHDELTINASLMGRNKTIRDFRDMLDEAYLPRIRGLIQEEMIEEKRDLKKPEVVIIARNDSRAILNEDLLVKMAENIGFQVEVLRPQRTTELAKIYRSLNSSDVMIGVHGAAMTHFLFMRPDSAFIQIIPLGTVWAADTYYGQPAVKLGLKYIGYKILPQESSLYNEYEKSDPVLMDPDSEQQRMGVHKKDLP
;
A
#
# COMPACT_ATOMS: atom_id res chain seq x y z
N MET A 1 11.13 18.45 -25.55
CA MET A 1 11.65 19.61 -24.82
C MET A 1 11.28 19.40 -23.36
N GLU A 2 12.07 18.59 -22.67
CA GLU A 2 11.84 18.14 -21.30
C GLU A 2 12.53 19.09 -20.33
N GLN A 3 11.85 19.50 -19.26
CA GLN A 3 12.45 20.28 -18.19
C GLN A 3 12.34 19.49 -16.89
N TYR A 4 13.47 18.85 -16.55
CA TYR A 4 13.70 18.09 -15.34
C TYR A 4 14.05 19.06 -14.20
N HIS A 5 13.23 19.14 -13.15
CA HIS A 5 13.62 19.80 -11.90
C HIS A 5 14.08 18.77 -10.87
N ARG A 6 15.39 18.81 -10.60
CA ARG A 6 16.16 17.99 -9.66
C ARG A 6 15.97 18.57 -8.24
N TYR A 7 15.50 17.78 -7.29
CA TYR A 7 15.66 18.05 -5.85
C TYR A 7 16.43 16.94 -5.15
N GLN A 8 17.18 17.36 -4.13
CA GLN A 8 18.32 16.68 -3.54
C GLN A 8 17.96 15.40 -2.76
N GLN A 9 18.95 14.53 -2.77
CA GLN A 9 19.04 13.17 -2.23
C GLN A 9 19.37 13.23 -0.71
N TRP A 10 18.94 12.24 0.10
CA TRP A 10 19.75 11.50 1.09
C TRP A 10 18.97 10.40 1.85
N LYS A 11 19.73 9.53 2.54
CA LYS A 11 19.52 8.09 2.82
C LYS A 11 18.75 7.75 4.12
N LYS A 12 18.38 6.44 4.19
CA LYS A 12 17.89 5.60 5.31
C LYS A 12 16.40 5.81 5.63
N GLY A 13 15.51 4.83 5.65
CA GLY A 13 15.63 3.37 5.60
C GLY A 13 14.86 2.83 6.78
N ASP A 14 13.54 2.61 6.64
CA ASP A 14 12.71 1.79 7.51
C ASP A 14 11.46 1.33 6.75
N VAL A 15 11.04 0.10 7.09
CA VAL A 15 9.97 -0.69 6.44
C VAL A 15 8.63 -0.31 7.06
N CYS A 16 7.66 0.09 6.24
CA CYS A 16 6.29 0.39 6.68
C CYS A 16 5.52 -0.90 7.01
N LEU A 17 5.06 -1.03 8.25
CA LEU A 17 3.95 -1.91 8.62
C LEU A 17 2.87 -1.01 9.25
N ASP A 18 1.80 -0.78 8.50
CA ASP A 18 0.63 -0.05 8.96
C ASP A 18 -0.47 -1.07 9.28
N GLU A 19 -0.82 -1.16 10.57
CA GLU A 19 -1.61 -2.23 11.18
C GLU A 19 -3.13 -2.03 11.00
N GLU A 20 -3.61 -2.23 9.78
CA GLU A 20 -4.94 -2.87 9.60
C GLU A 20 -4.83 -4.41 9.61
N SER A 21 -3.68 -4.96 10.04
CA SER A 21 -3.39 -6.39 10.07
C SER A 21 -3.70 -7.02 11.43
N HIS A 22 -4.92 -7.50 11.61
CA HIS A 22 -5.11 -8.66 12.49
C HIS A 22 -4.74 -9.95 11.72
N PRO A 23 -3.92 -10.84 12.30
CA PRO A 23 -3.51 -12.06 11.63
C PRO A 23 -4.62 -13.09 11.77
N PHE A 24 -5.44 -13.26 10.73
CA PHE A 24 -6.27 -14.47 10.63
C PHE A 24 -5.62 -15.47 9.69
N VAL A 25 -5.19 -16.55 10.34
CA VAL A 25 -4.74 -17.82 9.77
C VAL A 25 -5.87 -18.39 8.91
N PHE A 26 -5.66 -18.49 7.61
CA PHE A 26 -6.40 -19.44 6.78
C PHE A 26 -5.62 -20.74 6.71
N VAL A 27 -6.24 -21.80 7.23
CA VAL A 27 -5.85 -23.18 6.99
C VAL A 27 -6.18 -23.48 5.53
N CYS A 28 -5.16 -23.83 4.74
CA CYS A 28 -5.35 -24.51 3.46
C CYS A 28 -4.41 -25.71 3.43
N GLU A 29 -5.00 -26.89 3.31
CA GLU A 29 -4.32 -28.17 3.17
C GLU A 29 -3.61 -28.28 1.82
N LYS A 30 -2.36 -28.80 1.86
CA LYS A 30 -1.59 -29.46 0.78
C LYS A 30 -1.20 -28.58 -0.42
N THR A 31 0.04 -28.46 -0.87
CA THR A 31 1.34 -29.11 -0.61
C THR A 31 2.41 -28.20 -1.26
N GLY A 32 3.52 -27.92 -0.58
CA GLY A 32 4.67 -27.23 -1.19
C GLY A 32 5.54 -26.51 -0.16
N TYR A 33 6.72 -27.05 0.11
CA TYR A 33 7.63 -26.65 1.18
C TYR A 33 8.16 -25.22 1.06
N CYS A 34 8.10 -24.44 2.15
CA CYS A 34 8.97 -23.28 2.35
C CYS A 34 9.71 -23.41 3.70
N LYS A 35 11.04 -23.60 3.64
CA LYS A 35 11.92 -23.70 4.82
C LYS A 35 11.99 -22.33 5.52
N ARG A 36 11.61 -22.27 6.79
CA ARG A 36 11.85 -21.12 7.68
C ARG A 36 12.87 -21.53 8.74
N ALA A 37 14.03 -20.88 8.77
CA ALA A 37 15.02 -21.05 9.83
C ALA A 37 14.48 -20.44 11.14
N ARG A 38 14.22 -21.28 12.16
CA ARG A 38 13.91 -20.85 13.53
C ARG A 38 15.16 -21.02 14.39
N LEU A 39 15.77 -19.90 14.79
CA LEU A 39 16.71 -19.82 15.90
C LEU A 39 16.05 -18.94 16.97
N LYS A 40 15.71 -19.48 18.15
CA LYS A 40 15.39 -18.77 19.43
C LYS A 40 14.70 -19.68 20.47
N LEU A 41 15.28 -20.85 20.77
CA LEU A 41 14.85 -21.65 21.94
C LEU A 41 16.05 -22.21 22.73
N LEU A 42 17.12 -22.62 22.03
CA LEU A 42 18.37 -23.08 22.65
C LEU A 42 19.10 -22.01 23.47
N PHE A 43 18.99 -20.73 23.11
CA PHE A 43 19.71 -19.65 23.78
C PHE A 43 19.14 -19.30 25.16
N LEU A 44 17.81 -19.44 25.34
CA LEU A 44 17.14 -19.19 26.61
C LEU A 44 17.37 -20.33 27.62
N VAL A 45 17.51 -21.57 27.14
CA VAL A 45 17.85 -22.72 27.98
C VAL A 45 19.31 -22.63 28.48
N LEU A 46 20.24 -22.12 27.66
CA LEU A 46 21.64 -22.01 28.07
C LEU A 46 21.86 -21.00 29.20
N LEU A 47 21.11 -19.89 29.20
CA LEU A 47 21.19 -18.85 30.22
C LEU A 47 20.63 -19.29 31.58
N SER A 48 19.61 -20.17 31.61
CA SER A 48 19.07 -20.68 32.87
C SER A 48 20.03 -21.66 33.57
N PHE A 49 20.84 -22.42 32.82
CA PHE A 49 21.82 -23.33 33.40
C PHE A 49 23.04 -22.61 34.00
N ILE A 50 23.43 -21.47 33.43
CA ILE A 50 24.55 -20.66 33.95
C ILE A 50 24.17 -19.98 35.28
N SER A 51 22.91 -19.58 35.44
CA SER A 51 22.43 -18.94 36.68
C SER A 51 22.31 -19.91 37.88
N PHE A 52 22.11 -21.20 37.64
CA PHE A 52 21.97 -22.20 38.72
C PHE A 52 23.31 -22.68 39.31
N SER A 53 24.43 -22.41 38.62
CA SER A 53 25.75 -22.93 39.02
C SER A 53 26.45 -22.10 40.10
N PHE A 54 25.91 -20.95 40.50
CA PHE A 54 26.57 -20.01 41.41
C PHE A 54 26.01 -19.97 42.85
N ILE A 55 25.01 -20.79 43.20
CA ILE A 55 24.32 -20.68 44.49
C ILE A 55 24.69 -21.79 45.50
N LEU A 56 25.39 -22.86 45.11
CA LEU A 56 25.73 -23.93 46.06
C LEU A 56 27.14 -24.46 45.80
N VAL A 57 28.07 -24.21 46.74
CA VAL A 57 29.01 -25.18 47.35
C VAL A 57 30.18 -24.44 48.05
N PRO A 58 30.65 -24.89 49.24
CA PRO A 58 31.60 -24.16 50.09
C PRO A 58 33.06 -24.41 49.74
N LEU A 59 33.93 -23.51 50.23
CA LEU A 59 35.40 -23.52 50.12
C LEU A 59 36.03 -24.90 50.37
N SER A 60 36.73 -25.42 49.36
CA SER A 60 37.75 -26.47 49.47
C SER A 60 38.73 -26.33 48.30
N SER A 61 39.97 -26.77 48.49
CA SER A 61 41.17 -26.63 47.64
C SER A 61 41.08 -27.20 46.21
N HIS A 62 39.89 -27.62 45.76
CA HIS A 62 39.60 -27.99 44.36
C HIS A 62 39.29 -26.78 43.44
N LEU A 63 39.11 -25.58 44.00
CA LEU A 63 38.79 -24.37 43.22
C LEU A 63 39.95 -23.91 42.31
N LEU A 64 41.20 -24.12 42.72
CA LEU A 64 42.37 -23.71 41.93
C LEU A 64 42.53 -24.57 40.66
N LEU A 65 42.22 -25.87 40.76
CA LEU A 65 42.30 -26.79 39.62
C LEU A 65 41.18 -26.53 38.61
N LEU A 66 39.96 -26.26 39.10
CA LEU A 66 38.83 -25.87 38.25
C LEU A 66 39.04 -24.50 37.60
N PHE A 67 39.67 -23.55 38.29
CA PHE A 67 39.99 -22.23 37.73
C PHE A 67 41.07 -22.32 36.64
N LEU A 68 42.10 -23.15 36.84
CA LEU A 68 43.11 -23.43 35.80
C LEU A 68 42.52 -24.17 34.60
N PHE A 69 41.63 -25.15 34.84
CA PHE A 69 40.93 -25.86 33.76
C PHE A 69 39.97 -24.93 32.99
N TYR A 70 39.29 -24.02 33.69
CA TYR A 70 38.43 -22.99 33.09
C TYR A 70 39.25 -22.00 32.26
N ILE A 71 40.40 -21.53 32.75
CA ILE A 71 41.32 -20.66 31.97
C ILE A 71 41.83 -21.40 30.73
N HIS A 72 42.19 -22.67 30.85
CA HIS A 72 42.67 -23.47 29.72
C HIS A 72 41.57 -23.73 28.68
N LEU A 73 40.33 -23.95 29.12
CA LEU A 73 39.15 -24.11 28.27
C LEU A 73 38.77 -22.78 27.58
N VAL A 74 38.84 -21.65 28.30
CA VAL A 74 38.61 -20.31 27.73
C VAL A 74 39.71 -19.92 26.74
N LEU A 75 40.97 -20.29 26.98
CA LEU A 75 42.07 -20.10 26.03
C LEU A 75 41.92 -20.99 24.78
N MET A 76 41.51 -22.25 24.94
CA MET A 76 41.17 -23.12 23.81
C MET A 76 39.98 -22.57 23.02
N MET A 77 38.92 -22.11 23.69
CA MET A 77 37.77 -21.52 23.03
C MET A 77 38.10 -20.22 22.32
N LYS A 78 38.97 -19.36 22.87
CA LYS A 78 39.47 -18.15 22.20
C LYS A 78 40.31 -18.51 20.96
N GLY A 79 41.15 -19.54 21.04
CA GLY A 79 41.92 -20.05 19.89
C GLY A 79 41.02 -20.62 18.79
N LEU A 80 39.98 -21.37 19.17
CA LEU A 80 38.98 -21.89 18.24
C LEU A 80 38.14 -20.75 17.61
N PHE A 81 37.80 -19.73 18.39
CA PHE A 81 37.07 -18.56 17.91
C PHE A 81 37.93 -17.74 16.93
N LEU A 82 39.22 -17.54 17.21
CA LEU A 82 40.17 -16.90 16.28
C LEU A 82 40.36 -17.69 14.99
N TYR A 83 40.44 -19.03 15.06
CA TYR A 83 40.51 -19.89 13.88
C TYR A 83 39.21 -19.85 13.05
N GLN A 84 38.06 -19.86 13.73
CA GLN A 84 36.74 -19.78 13.09
C GLN A 84 36.49 -18.38 12.51
N MET A 85 36.99 -17.32 13.14
CA MET A 85 36.98 -15.95 12.60
C MET A 85 37.93 -15.81 11.41
N TYR A 86 39.11 -16.45 11.42
CA TYR A 86 40.01 -16.50 10.27
C TYR A 86 39.38 -17.24 9.09
N MET A 87 38.72 -18.38 9.35
CA MET A 87 37.97 -19.11 8.32
C MET A 87 36.72 -18.36 7.82
N LEU A 88 36.06 -17.55 8.64
CA LEU A 88 34.88 -16.76 8.25
C LEU A 88 35.21 -15.40 7.61
N LEU A 89 36.39 -14.83 7.85
CA LEU A 89 36.79 -13.52 7.29
C LEU A 89 37.77 -13.64 6.13
N PHE A 90 38.71 -14.59 6.15
CA PHE A 90 39.77 -14.66 5.14
C PHE A 90 39.51 -15.68 4.02
N VAL A 91 38.75 -16.76 4.27
CA VAL A 91 38.35 -17.70 3.20
C VAL A 91 37.38 -17.06 2.20
N PRO A 92 36.40 -16.21 2.61
CA PRO A 92 35.58 -15.49 1.65
C PRO A 92 36.38 -14.47 0.84
N LEU A 93 37.39 -13.81 1.42
CA LEU A 93 38.24 -12.89 0.66
C LEU A 93 39.05 -13.60 -0.43
N TYR A 94 39.55 -14.81 -0.15
CA TYR A 94 40.31 -15.60 -1.13
C TYR A 94 39.41 -16.20 -2.24
N LEU A 95 38.14 -16.48 -1.93
CA LEU A 95 37.15 -16.94 -2.92
C LEU A 95 36.56 -15.78 -3.74
N MET A 96 36.40 -14.59 -3.17
CA MET A 96 35.93 -13.40 -3.89
C MET A 96 36.93 -12.95 -4.97
N ASP A 97 38.24 -13.09 -4.71
CA ASP A 97 39.28 -12.84 -5.74
C ASP A 97 39.25 -13.89 -6.87
N GLN A 98 38.88 -15.14 -6.60
CA GLN A 98 38.68 -16.14 -7.66
C GLN A 98 37.38 -15.95 -8.45
N PHE A 99 36.31 -15.45 -7.81
CA PHE A 99 35.05 -15.14 -8.49
C PHE A 99 35.16 -13.90 -9.38
N ALA A 100 35.92 -12.87 -9.00
CA ALA A 100 36.16 -11.69 -9.85
C ALA A 100 36.88 -12.04 -11.15
N VAL A 101 37.84 -12.98 -11.12
CA VAL A 101 38.54 -13.48 -12.32
C VAL A 101 37.63 -14.32 -13.21
N ILE A 102 36.62 -15.01 -12.65
CA ILE A 102 35.62 -15.77 -13.42
C ILE A 102 34.58 -14.83 -14.05
N GLU A 103 34.22 -13.73 -13.39
CA GLU A 103 33.32 -12.70 -13.95
C GLU A 103 33.99 -11.95 -15.12
N GLU A 104 35.27 -11.57 -15.00
CA GLU A 104 36.05 -11.02 -16.12
C GLU A 104 36.24 -12.02 -17.27
N ALA A 105 36.38 -13.32 -16.98
CA ALA A 105 36.46 -14.35 -18.01
C ALA A 105 35.09 -14.62 -18.69
N PHE A 106 33.97 -14.47 -17.98
CA PHE A 106 32.62 -14.56 -18.56
C PHE A 106 32.30 -13.35 -19.45
N ASP A 107 32.76 -12.15 -19.07
CA ASP A 107 32.64 -10.96 -19.92
C ASP A 107 33.46 -11.10 -21.21
N GLN A 108 34.64 -11.72 -21.17
CA GLN A 108 35.45 -11.98 -22.38
C GLN A 108 34.92 -13.13 -23.27
N ILE A 109 34.18 -14.09 -22.71
CA ILE A 109 33.55 -15.17 -23.50
C ILE A 109 32.26 -14.69 -24.18
N SER A 110 31.65 -13.59 -23.72
CA SER A 110 30.49 -12.97 -24.40
C SER A 110 30.85 -12.22 -25.69
N VAL A 111 32.14 -11.93 -25.92
CA VAL A 111 32.62 -11.22 -27.11
C VAL A 111 33.38 -12.17 -28.03
N ASN A 112 32.70 -13.22 -28.51
CA ASN A 112 33.00 -13.85 -29.80
C ASN A 112 31.97 -14.93 -30.09
N ASN A 113 30.81 -14.51 -30.61
CA ASN A 113 30.08 -15.28 -31.62
C ASN A 113 28.97 -14.44 -32.26
N GLY A 114 29.23 -13.96 -33.48
CA GLY A 114 28.26 -13.88 -34.56
C GLY A 114 27.08 -12.91 -34.41
N ASN A 115 27.16 -11.79 -35.13
CA ASN A 115 26.04 -10.88 -35.45
C ASN A 115 25.26 -10.37 -34.23
N ASP A 116 25.86 -9.45 -33.48
CA ASP A 116 25.16 -8.75 -32.39
C ASP A 116 24.03 -7.87 -32.97
N GLU A 117 22.82 -8.42 -32.98
CA GLU A 117 21.60 -7.62 -32.93
C GLU A 117 21.69 -6.76 -31.66
N ILE A 118 21.82 -5.44 -31.82
CA ILE A 118 21.85 -4.52 -30.67
C ILE A 118 20.48 -4.57 -30.00
N PHE A 119 20.39 -5.26 -28.87
CA PHE A 119 19.23 -5.22 -27.98
C PHE A 119 19.39 -4.07 -27.00
N GLN A 120 18.47 -3.12 -27.03
CA GLN A 120 18.36 -2.15 -25.95
C GLN A 120 17.52 -2.76 -24.84
N HIS A 121 18.16 -3.02 -23.71
CA HIS A 121 17.54 -3.51 -22.50
C HIS A 121 17.22 -2.34 -21.57
N GLU A 122 15.98 -2.29 -21.09
CA GLU A 122 15.50 -1.27 -20.18
C GLU A 122 14.67 -1.91 -19.07
N LYS A 123 14.88 -1.48 -17.83
CA LYS A 123 14.11 -1.95 -16.67
C LYS A 123 13.18 -0.86 -16.17
N ARG A 124 11.91 -1.20 -15.94
CA ARG A 124 10.90 -0.26 -15.44
C ARG A 124 10.08 -0.87 -14.32
N ARG A 125 9.83 -0.10 -13.26
CA ARG A 125 8.91 -0.45 -12.18
C ARG A 125 7.58 0.30 -12.39
N PRO A 126 6.50 -0.36 -12.81
CA PRO A 126 5.29 0.32 -13.27
C PRO A 126 4.34 0.66 -12.11
N TYR A 127 4.88 1.28 -11.05
CA TYR A 127 4.10 1.80 -9.92
C TYR A 127 3.86 3.30 -10.05
N THR A 128 2.75 3.77 -9.49
CA THR A 128 2.25 5.14 -9.70
C THR A 128 3.13 6.20 -9.04
N ARG A 129 3.59 5.97 -7.81
CA ARG A 129 4.39 6.94 -7.03
C ARG A 129 5.88 6.81 -7.32
N LYS A 130 6.28 7.11 -8.56
CA LYS A 130 7.67 6.98 -9.03
C LYS A 130 8.70 7.79 -8.24
N TRP A 131 8.26 8.84 -7.55
CA TRP A 131 9.10 9.71 -6.74
C TRP A 131 9.41 9.13 -5.34
N GLU A 132 8.71 8.09 -4.89
CA GLU A 132 8.90 7.51 -3.57
C GLU A 132 9.86 6.34 -3.61
N LYS A 133 11.14 6.62 -3.35
CA LYS A 133 12.22 5.63 -3.53
C LYS A 133 12.04 4.37 -2.69
N SER A 134 11.65 4.49 -1.42
CA SER A 134 11.53 3.36 -0.49
C SER A 134 10.52 2.32 -0.97
N VAL A 135 9.33 2.76 -1.38
CA VAL A 135 8.31 1.87 -1.94
C VAL A 135 8.71 1.38 -3.32
N MET A 136 9.32 2.22 -4.16
CA MET A 136 9.79 1.81 -5.48
C MET A 136 10.84 0.69 -5.40
N ASP A 137 11.64 0.62 -4.34
CA ASP A 137 12.61 -0.47 -4.12
C ASP A 137 11.96 -1.83 -3.82
N THR A 138 10.66 -1.87 -3.50
CA THR A 138 9.91 -3.12 -3.29
C THR A 138 9.10 -3.57 -4.50
N ILE A 139 8.96 -2.72 -5.54
CA ILE A 139 8.12 -3.01 -6.71
C ILE A 139 8.85 -3.92 -7.71
N ASP A 140 8.12 -4.89 -8.24
CA ASP A 140 8.62 -5.78 -9.29
C ASP A 140 9.04 -5.01 -10.56
N GLU A 141 10.14 -5.45 -11.17
CA GLU A 141 10.69 -4.88 -12.40
C GLU A 141 10.09 -5.55 -13.64
N LEU A 142 9.75 -4.73 -14.64
CA LEU A 142 9.46 -5.14 -16.00
C LEU A 142 10.72 -4.97 -16.84
N ASP A 143 11.19 -6.07 -17.42
CA ASP A 143 12.29 -6.07 -18.37
C ASP A 143 11.75 -5.83 -19.79
N LEU A 144 12.16 -4.70 -20.37
CA LEU A 144 11.84 -4.31 -21.73
C LEU A 144 13.07 -4.58 -22.62
N VAL A 145 12.85 -5.32 -23.70
CA VAL A 145 13.87 -5.62 -24.69
C VAL A 145 13.40 -5.08 -26.03
N SER A 146 14.07 -4.07 -26.54
CA SER A 146 13.83 -3.55 -27.89
C SER A 146 14.87 -4.10 -28.84
N LYS A 147 14.43 -4.58 -29.99
CA LYS A 147 15.28 -5.03 -31.09
C LYS A 147 15.30 -3.99 -32.21
N GLY A 148 16.41 -3.87 -32.91
CA GLY A 148 16.54 -2.97 -34.06
C GLY A 148 15.60 -3.34 -35.24
N GLU A 149 15.28 -2.34 -36.07
CA GLU A 149 14.30 -2.41 -37.19
C GLU A 149 14.54 -3.56 -38.19
N ASN A 150 15.75 -4.09 -38.27
CA ASN A 150 16.13 -5.16 -39.21
C ASN A 150 15.97 -6.59 -38.66
N SER A 151 15.53 -6.74 -37.41
CA SER A 151 15.23 -8.06 -36.83
C SER A 151 13.78 -8.44 -37.12
N GLY A 152 13.56 -9.28 -38.13
CA GLY A 152 12.24 -9.80 -38.45
C GLY A 152 11.69 -10.62 -37.27
N ILE A 153 10.74 -10.06 -36.51
CA ILE A 153 10.13 -10.75 -35.38
C ILE A 153 9.19 -11.83 -35.92
N HIS A 154 9.68 -13.06 -35.98
CA HIS A 154 8.85 -14.26 -36.03
C HIS A 154 8.73 -14.89 -34.63
N GLN A 155 8.44 -14.09 -33.60
CA GLN A 155 7.99 -14.66 -32.33
C GLN A 155 6.55 -15.13 -32.49
N LYS A 156 6.35 -16.42 -32.23
CA LYS A 156 5.03 -17.03 -32.28
C LYS A 156 4.22 -16.52 -31.10
N CYS A 157 3.17 -15.75 -31.38
CA CYS A 157 2.20 -15.32 -30.38
C CYS A 157 1.26 -16.47 -30.05
N ASP A 158 1.06 -16.76 -28.77
CA ASP A 158 -0.03 -17.65 -28.33
C ASP A 158 -1.36 -16.90 -28.33
N VAL A 159 -1.31 -15.62 -27.96
CA VAL A 159 -2.44 -14.70 -27.95
C VAL A 159 -2.05 -13.43 -28.67
N LYS A 160 -2.88 -12.98 -29.61
CA LYS A 160 -2.68 -11.73 -30.33
C LYS A 160 -3.81 -10.77 -29.98
N HIS A 161 -3.43 -9.57 -29.54
CA HIS A 161 -4.34 -8.48 -29.24
C HIS A 161 -4.28 -7.44 -30.36
N ASP A 162 -5.40 -6.77 -30.61
CA ASP A 162 -5.56 -5.68 -31.57
C ASP A 162 -5.65 -4.30 -30.91
N VAL A 163 -5.50 -4.25 -29.58
CA VAL A 163 -5.59 -3.07 -28.72
C VAL A 163 -4.34 -2.92 -27.86
N PRO A 164 -4.00 -1.70 -27.40
CA PRO A 164 -2.86 -1.49 -26.49
C PRO A 164 -3.03 -2.23 -25.16
N ALA A 165 -1.93 -2.40 -24.43
CA ALA A 165 -1.97 -2.79 -23.02
C ALA A 165 -1.39 -1.71 -22.11
N VAL A 166 -1.87 -1.66 -20.87
CA VAL A 166 -1.20 -0.96 -19.76
C VAL A 166 -0.67 -1.97 -18.76
N PHE A 167 0.62 -1.85 -18.46
CA PHE A 167 1.33 -2.62 -17.45
C PHE A 167 1.40 -1.79 -16.18
N PHE A 168 0.96 -2.33 -15.05
CA PHE A 168 1.01 -1.66 -13.76
C PHE A 168 1.21 -2.64 -12.61
N SER A 169 1.71 -2.14 -11.49
CA SER A 169 1.78 -2.91 -10.25
C SER A 169 0.67 -2.50 -9.29
N THR A 170 0.02 -3.49 -8.68
CA THR A 170 -0.87 -3.33 -7.53
C THR A 170 -0.16 -3.60 -6.20
N GLY A 171 1.17 -3.63 -6.18
CA GLY A 171 2.01 -3.74 -4.97
C GLY A 171 2.28 -2.39 -4.31
N GLY A 172 3.42 -2.28 -3.61
CA GLY A 172 3.84 -1.05 -2.95
C GLY A 172 3.00 -0.71 -1.72
N TYR A 173 2.38 0.47 -1.68
CA TYR A 173 1.46 0.85 -0.61
C TYR A 173 0.11 0.15 -0.76
N THR A 174 0.11 -1.16 -0.59
CA THR A 174 -1.11 -1.94 -0.45
C THR A 174 -1.55 -1.96 0.99
N GLY A 175 -2.86 -1.90 1.24
CA GLY A 175 -3.40 -2.22 2.56
C GLY A 175 -4.53 -1.33 3.04
N ASN A 176 -4.82 -0.20 2.38
CA ASN A 176 -5.95 0.65 2.73
C ASN A 176 -6.60 1.29 1.49
N LEU A 177 -7.84 1.76 1.66
CA LEU A 177 -8.68 2.30 0.58
C LEU A 177 -8.06 3.51 -0.14
N TYR A 178 -7.35 4.36 0.60
CA TYR A 178 -6.71 5.54 0.04
C TYR A 178 -5.75 5.17 -1.07
N HIS A 179 -4.81 4.27 -0.81
CA HIS A 179 -3.85 3.87 -1.84
C HIS A 179 -4.49 3.10 -2.99
N TYR A 180 -5.50 2.27 -2.72
CA TYR A 180 -6.18 1.56 -3.79
C TYR A 180 -6.83 2.51 -4.81
N PHE A 181 -7.41 3.62 -4.36
CA PHE A 181 -7.97 4.62 -5.25
C PHE A 181 -6.90 5.56 -5.80
N ASN A 182 -6.05 6.11 -4.95
CA ASN A 182 -5.07 7.13 -5.31
C ASN A 182 -3.96 6.62 -6.20
N ASP A 183 -3.46 5.41 -5.92
CA ASP A 183 -2.31 4.84 -6.62
C ASP A 183 -2.76 3.78 -7.66
N GLY A 184 -4.01 3.31 -7.59
CA GLY A 184 -4.55 2.25 -8.46
C GLY A 184 -5.72 2.71 -9.35
N ILE A 185 -6.95 2.69 -8.82
CA ILE A 185 -8.19 2.84 -9.58
C ILE A 185 -8.30 4.20 -10.31
N LEU A 186 -7.97 5.30 -9.64
CA LEU A 186 -8.04 6.64 -10.25
C LEU A 186 -6.95 6.84 -11.31
N PRO A 187 -5.67 6.49 -11.07
CA PRO A 187 -4.65 6.47 -12.11
C PRO A 187 -4.97 5.54 -13.29
N LEU A 188 -5.61 4.39 -13.05
CA LEU A 188 -6.10 3.52 -14.12
C LEU A 188 -7.13 4.24 -14.98
N TYR A 189 -8.12 4.91 -14.38
CA TYR A 189 -9.08 5.72 -15.12
C TYR A 189 -8.39 6.83 -15.92
N ILE A 190 -7.50 7.62 -15.30
CA ILE A 190 -6.74 8.68 -15.98
C ILE A 190 -5.98 8.15 -17.19
N THR A 191 -5.34 6.98 -17.03
CA THR A 191 -4.48 6.38 -18.07
C THR A 191 -5.32 5.75 -19.19
N SER A 192 -6.46 5.13 -18.87
CA SER A 192 -7.18 4.25 -19.80
C SER A 192 -8.45 4.85 -20.42
N GLN A 193 -9.06 5.86 -19.81
CA GLN A 193 -10.42 6.33 -20.18
C GLN A 193 -10.57 6.67 -21.67
N HIS A 194 -9.53 7.25 -22.28
CA HIS A 194 -9.57 7.68 -23.68
C HIS A 194 -9.64 6.50 -24.69
N PHE A 195 -9.26 5.30 -24.27
CA PHE A 195 -9.39 4.07 -25.08
C PHE A 195 -10.81 3.50 -25.09
N ASN A 196 -11.76 4.07 -24.33
CA ASN A 196 -13.15 3.61 -24.29
C ASN A 196 -13.27 2.09 -24.05
N LYS A 197 -12.58 1.60 -23.01
CA LYS A 197 -12.47 0.18 -22.62
C LYS A 197 -11.67 -0.72 -23.57
N LYS A 198 -11.22 -0.21 -24.73
CA LYS A 198 -10.39 -0.94 -25.71
C LYS A 198 -8.90 -0.92 -25.33
N ILE A 199 -8.58 -1.52 -24.19
CA ILE A 199 -7.22 -1.62 -23.66
C ILE A 199 -7.10 -2.83 -22.74
N VAL A 200 -6.01 -3.58 -22.82
CA VAL A 200 -5.73 -4.74 -21.97
C VAL A 200 -5.01 -4.30 -20.70
N PHE A 201 -5.40 -4.84 -19.55
CA PHE A 201 -4.74 -4.60 -18.27
C PHE A 201 -3.82 -5.76 -17.93
N VAL A 202 -2.54 -5.45 -17.67
CA VAL A 202 -1.52 -6.42 -17.30
C VAL A 202 -0.95 -6.03 -15.93
N ILE A 203 -1.13 -6.91 -14.94
CA ILE A 203 -0.76 -6.64 -13.55
C ILE A 203 0.48 -7.46 -13.18
N LEU A 204 1.54 -6.79 -12.73
CA LEU A 204 2.78 -7.45 -12.30
C LEU A 204 2.61 -8.19 -10.97
N GLU A 205 2.15 -7.47 -9.95
CA GLU A 205 1.91 -8.01 -8.61
C GLU A 205 0.41 -8.33 -8.45
N TYR A 206 -0.05 -9.33 -9.19
CA TYR A 206 -1.46 -9.71 -9.26
C TYR A 206 -1.97 -10.34 -7.96
N HIS A 207 -3.18 -9.95 -7.55
CA HIS A 207 -3.84 -10.46 -6.35
C HIS A 207 -5.34 -10.70 -6.57
N ASP A 208 -5.79 -11.95 -6.38
CA ASP A 208 -7.21 -12.32 -6.55
C ASP A 208 -8.16 -11.49 -5.70
N TRP A 209 -7.77 -11.19 -4.45
CA TRP A 209 -8.59 -10.39 -3.54
C TRP A 209 -8.80 -8.96 -4.07
N TRP A 210 -7.84 -8.39 -4.79
CA TRP A 210 -7.95 -7.05 -5.37
C TRP A 210 -8.92 -7.06 -6.56
N ILE A 211 -8.81 -8.08 -7.40
CA ILE A 211 -9.71 -8.29 -8.55
C ILE A 211 -11.14 -8.46 -8.09
N SER A 212 -11.37 -9.34 -7.09
CA SER A 212 -12.69 -9.54 -6.50
C SER A 212 -13.23 -8.26 -5.85
N LYS A 213 -12.39 -7.52 -5.12
CA LYS A 213 -12.82 -6.27 -4.45
C LYS A 213 -13.29 -5.19 -5.43
N TYR A 214 -12.69 -5.13 -6.62
CA TYR A 214 -12.98 -4.10 -7.63
C TYR A 214 -13.71 -4.64 -8.86
N GLU A 215 -14.34 -5.81 -8.75
CA GLU A 215 -15.00 -6.51 -9.86
C GLU A 215 -16.13 -5.69 -10.50
N ASN A 216 -16.77 -4.78 -9.75
CA ASN A 216 -17.78 -3.88 -10.30
C ASN A 216 -17.16 -2.73 -11.11
N ILE A 217 -15.96 -2.26 -10.75
CA ILE A 217 -15.30 -1.11 -11.40
C ILE A 217 -14.55 -1.53 -12.66
N LEU A 218 -13.80 -2.63 -12.60
CA LEU A 218 -12.88 -3.04 -13.65
C LEU A 218 -13.52 -3.18 -15.05
N PRO A 219 -14.75 -3.75 -15.20
CA PRO A 219 -15.46 -3.81 -16.49
C PRO A 219 -15.86 -2.45 -17.08
N HIS A 220 -15.75 -1.38 -16.30
CA HIS A 220 -15.97 -0.01 -16.77
C HIS A 220 -14.70 0.64 -17.31
N LEU A 221 -13.53 0.03 -17.05
CA LEU A 221 -12.22 0.51 -17.48
C LEU A 221 -11.65 -0.31 -18.64
N THR A 222 -11.95 -1.60 -18.70
CA THR A 222 -11.56 -2.50 -19.79
C THR A 222 -12.67 -3.53 -20.07
N GLU A 223 -12.83 -3.93 -21.32
CA GLU A 223 -13.69 -5.07 -21.71
C GLU A 223 -12.90 -6.39 -21.88
N TYR A 224 -11.58 -6.34 -21.68
CA TYR A 224 -10.68 -7.47 -21.86
C TYR A 224 -10.38 -8.16 -20.52
N PRO A 225 -10.11 -9.48 -20.51
CA PRO A 225 -9.64 -10.17 -19.32
C PRO A 225 -8.34 -9.54 -18.80
N ILE A 226 -8.25 -9.36 -17.49
CA ILE A 226 -7.04 -8.87 -16.82
C ILE A 226 -6.00 -10.00 -16.84
N ILE A 227 -4.77 -9.66 -17.22
CA ILE A 227 -3.66 -10.60 -17.32
C ILE A 227 -2.80 -10.52 -16.06
N ASP A 228 -2.64 -11.66 -15.38
CA ASP A 228 -1.59 -11.87 -14.38
C ASP A 228 -0.25 -12.06 -15.12
N PHE A 229 0.62 -11.06 -15.05
CA PHE A 229 1.90 -11.06 -15.76
C PHE A 229 2.81 -12.22 -15.33
N ARG A 230 2.79 -12.61 -14.06
CA ARG A 230 3.65 -13.68 -13.52
C ARG A 230 3.01 -15.05 -13.65
N GLY A 231 1.69 -15.11 -13.54
CA GLY A 231 0.89 -16.33 -13.63
C GLY A 231 0.68 -16.82 -15.06
N ASP A 232 0.40 -15.93 -16.01
CA ASP A 232 0.15 -16.29 -17.40
C ASP A 232 1.47 -16.64 -18.12
N LYS A 233 1.55 -17.85 -18.67
CA LYS A 233 2.75 -18.36 -19.36
C LYS A 233 2.69 -18.21 -20.88
N ARG A 234 1.59 -17.66 -21.40
CA ARG A 234 1.38 -17.46 -22.84
C ARG A 234 2.14 -16.23 -23.32
N THR A 235 2.59 -16.28 -24.56
CA THR A 235 3.19 -15.13 -25.25
C THR A 235 2.09 -14.25 -25.83
N HIS A 236 1.95 -13.03 -25.29
CA HIS A 236 0.98 -12.04 -25.74
C HIS A 236 1.64 -11.04 -26.70
N CYS A 237 1.07 -10.89 -27.89
CA CYS A 237 1.47 -9.87 -28.85
C CYS A 237 0.50 -8.69 -28.82
N LEU A 238 1.04 -7.51 -28.62
CA LEU A 238 0.32 -6.26 -28.43
C LEU A 238 0.82 -5.24 -29.47
N PRO A 239 -0.06 -4.38 -30.02
CA PRO A 239 0.35 -3.30 -30.92
C PRO A 239 1.12 -2.19 -30.19
N GLU A 240 0.84 -1.96 -28.90
CA GLU A 240 1.45 -0.92 -28.08
C GLU A 240 1.41 -1.32 -26.59
N ALA A 241 2.41 -0.89 -25.81
CA ALA A 241 2.50 -1.10 -24.38
C ALA A 241 2.75 0.22 -23.64
N ILE A 242 1.87 0.53 -22.68
CA ILE A 242 2.01 1.65 -21.74
C ILE A 242 2.56 1.09 -20.43
N VAL A 243 3.70 1.60 -19.95
CA VAL A 243 4.36 1.09 -18.75
C VAL A 243 4.22 2.06 -17.58
N GLY A 244 3.36 1.70 -16.64
CA GLY A 244 2.98 2.48 -15.46
C GLY A 244 1.74 3.36 -15.69
N LEU A 245 1.25 3.93 -14.60
CA LEU A 245 0.03 4.75 -14.58
C LEU A 245 0.37 6.24 -14.51
N LYS A 246 -0.55 7.06 -15.04
CA LYS A 246 -0.55 8.52 -14.91
C LYS A 246 -1.34 8.92 -13.67
N ILE A 247 -0.77 9.82 -12.88
CA ILE A 247 -1.41 10.44 -11.71
C ILE A 247 -1.28 11.96 -11.85
N HIS A 248 -2.35 12.68 -11.51
CA HIS A 248 -2.36 14.14 -11.59
C HIS A 248 -2.01 14.80 -10.25
N ASP A 249 -2.64 14.32 -9.17
CA ASP A 249 -2.41 14.75 -7.79
C ASP A 249 -3.12 13.76 -6.84
N GLU A 250 -3.08 14.02 -5.53
CA GLU A 250 -3.78 13.23 -4.51
C GLU A 250 -5.31 13.23 -4.74
N LEU A 251 -5.89 12.08 -5.12
CA LEU A 251 -7.32 11.86 -5.39
C LEU A 251 -7.97 12.89 -6.33
N THR A 252 -7.23 13.46 -7.29
CA THR A 252 -7.80 14.44 -8.24
C THR A 252 -7.57 14.10 -9.71
N ILE A 253 -8.42 14.69 -10.56
CA ILE A 253 -8.27 14.68 -12.01
C ILE A 253 -8.14 16.12 -12.50
N ASN A 254 -7.03 16.42 -13.17
CA ASN A 254 -6.83 17.68 -13.87
C ASN A 254 -7.40 17.59 -15.29
N ALA A 255 -8.50 18.30 -15.54
CA ALA A 255 -9.19 18.29 -16.83
C ALA A 255 -8.28 18.73 -17.99
N SER A 256 -7.38 19.69 -17.77
CA SER A 256 -6.47 20.20 -18.80
C SER A 256 -5.43 19.18 -19.27
N LEU A 257 -5.18 18.14 -18.46
CA LEU A 257 -4.29 17.03 -18.80
C LEU A 257 -5.04 15.84 -19.41
N MET A 258 -6.37 15.87 -19.42
CA MET A 258 -7.22 14.84 -20.00
C MET A 258 -7.58 15.19 -21.44
N GLY A 259 -7.37 14.27 -22.39
CA GLY A 259 -7.64 14.50 -23.82
C GLY A 259 -9.10 14.79 -24.20
N ARG A 260 -10.04 14.69 -23.25
CA ARG A 260 -11.47 15.01 -23.42
C ARG A 260 -12.03 15.90 -22.30
N ASN A 261 -11.16 16.67 -21.62
CA ASN A 261 -11.53 17.54 -20.49
C ASN A 261 -12.31 16.81 -19.38
N LYS A 262 -12.03 15.52 -19.19
CA LYS A 262 -12.65 14.70 -18.14
C LYS A 262 -12.24 15.19 -16.76
N THR A 263 -13.20 15.19 -15.85
CA THR A 263 -13.08 15.68 -14.48
C THR A 263 -13.24 14.53 -13.49
N ILE A 264 -13.04 14.82 -12.20
CA ILE A 264 -13.34 13.88 -11.12
C ILE A 264 -14.84 13.54 -11.05
N ARG A 265 -15.72 14.43 -11.55
CA ARG A 265 -17.16 14.14 -11.65
C ARG A 265 -17.43 13.03 -12.67
N ASP A 266 -16.77 13.06 -13.83
CA ASP A 266 -16.89 11.98 -14.81
C ASP A 266 -16.40 10.62 -14.24
N PHE A 267 -15.37 10.65 -13.39
CA PHE A 267 -14.93 9.45 -12.68
C PHE A 267 -16.00 8.94 -11.71
N ARG A 268 -16.63 9.85 -10.95
CA ARG A 268 -17.74 9.50 -10.05
C ARG A 268 -18.97 8.99 -10.81
N ASP A 269 -19.28 9.53 -11.98
CA ASP A 269 -20.36 9.03 -12.85
C ASP A 269 -20.05 7.60 -13.34
N MET A 270 -18.78 7.31 -13.63
CA MET A 270 -18.36 5.92 -13.92
C MET A 270 -18.58 5.00 -12.73
N LEU A 271 -18.37 5.47 -11.48
CA LEU A 271 -18.68 4.70 -10.28
C LEU A 271 -20.20 4.48 -10.10
N ASP A 272 -21.04 5.47 -10.42
CA ASP A 272 -22.51 5.31 -10.40
C ASP A 272 -22.89 4.14 -11.32
N GLU A 273 -22.40 4.15 -12.56
CA GLU A 273 -22.67 3.08 -13.54
C GLU A 273 -22.11 1.73 -13.09
N ALA A 274 -20.94 1.71 -12.46
CA ALA A 274 -20.27 0.50 -11.99
C ALA A 274 -21.06 -0.22 -10.87
N TYR A 275 -21.56 0.53 -9.89
CA TYR A 275 -22.23 -0.07 -8.73
C TYR A 275 -23.73 -0.26 -8.91
N LEU A 276 -24.38 0.49 -9.81
CA LEU A 276 -25.82 0.45 -10.02
C LEU A 276 -26.39 -0.97 -10.23
N PRO A 277 -25.78 -1.87 -11.04
CA PRO A 277 -26.28 -3.23 -11.19
C PRO A 277 -26.26 -4.02 -9.88
N ARG A 278 -25.17 -3.93 -9.10
CA ARG A 278 -25.03 -4.65 -7.84
C ARG A 278 -25.99 -4.11 -6.78
N ILE A 279 -26.17 -2.79 -6.71
CA ILE A 279 -27.13 -2.14 -5.80
C ILE A 279 -28.56 -2.60 -6.08
N ARG A 280 -28.97 -2.71 -7.34
CA ARG A 280 -30.29 -3.25 -7.71
C ARG A 280 -30.47 -4.69 -7.22
N GLY A 281 -29.43 -5.51 -7.31
CA GLY A 281 -29.42 -6.87 -6.76
C GLY A 281 -29.59 -6.88 -5.24
N LEU A 282 -28.84 -6.04 -4.51
CA LEU A 282 -28.95 -5.90 -3.06
C LEU A 282 -30.37 -5.53 -2.61
N ILE A 283 -31.01 -4.57 -3.28
CA ILE A 283 -32.39 -4.17 -2.97
C ILE A 283 -33.37 -5.34 -3.13
N GLN A 284 -33.19 -6.16 -4.16
CA GLN A 284 -34.04 -7.34 -4.41
C GLN A 284 -33.79 -8.44 -3.37
N GLU A 285 -32.53 -8.71 -3.02
CA GLU A 285 -32.13 -9.71 -2.02
C GLU A 285 -32.70 -9.38 -0.63
N GLU A 286 -32.69 -8.11 -0.25
CA GLU A 286 -33.09 -7.68 1.09
C GLU A 286 -34.62 -7.56 1.25
N MET A 287 -35.41 -7.67 0.17
CA MET A 287 -36.87 -7.48 0.15
C MET A 287 -37.33 -6.20 0.87
N ILE A 288 -36.48 -5.17 0.92
CA ILE A 288 -36.77 -3.96 1.66
C ILE A 288 -37.81 -3.15 0.87
N GLU A 289 -39.05 -3.14 1.34
CA GLU A 289 -39.90 -1.96 1.16
C GLU A 289 -39.20 -0.83 1.92
N GLU A 290 -38.48 0.03 1.21
CA GLU A 290 -37.80 1.17 1.83
C GLU A 290 -38.85 2.10 2.44
N LYS A 291 -39.24 1.85 3.71
CA LYS A 291 -39.87 2.84 4.58
C LYS A 291 -38.82 3.85 5.02
N ARG A 292 -38.07 4.40 4.07
CA ARG A 292 -37.30 5.62 4.27
C ARG A 292 -38.33 6.75 4.25
N ASP A 293 -38.34 7.56 5.31
CA ASP A 293 -39.07 8.82 5.22
C ASP A 293 -38.28 9.70 4.25
N LEU A 294 -38.64 9.65 2.96
CA LEU A 294 -37.98 10.35 1.85
C LEU A 294 -37.89 11.88 2.06
N LYS A 295 -38.46 12.40 3.14
CA LYS A 295 -38.44 13.82 3.52
C LYS A 295 -37.33 14.19 4.51
N LYS A 296 -36.71 13.23 5.21
CA LYS A 296 -35.65 13.53 6.18
C LYS A 296 -34.27 13.44 5.53
N PRO A 297 -33.38 14.41 5.78
CA PRO A 297 -32.02 14.33 5.29
C PRO A 297 -31.23 13.22 6.01
N GLU A 298 -30.31 12.58 5.30
CA GLU A 298 -29.53 11.43 5.78
C GLU A 298 -28.06 11.80 6.08
N VAL A 299 -27.59 11.44 7.27
CA VAL A 299 -26.20 11.57 7.71
C VAL A 299 -25.61 10.18 7.86
N VAL A 300 -24.48 9.93 7.19
CA VAL A 300 -23.66 8.74 7.38
C VAL A 300 -22.43 9.09 8.20
N ILE A 301 -22.24 8.41 9.33
CA ILE A 301 -21.04 8.50 10.15
C ILE A 301 -20.15 7.30 9.83
N ILE A 302 -18.96 7.56 9.30
CA ILE A 302 -17.92 6.54 9.08
C ILE A 302 -17.13 6.39 10.38
N ALA A 303 -17.46 5.36 11.13
CA ALA A 303 -16.91 5.05 12.43
C ALA A 303 -15.75 4.05 12.38
N ARG A 304 -14.94 4.10 13.44
CA ARG A 304 -13.74 3.28 13.66
C ARG A 304 -13.73 2.77 15.10
N ASN A 305 -13.17 1.59 15.30
CA ASN A 305 -13.06 0.97 16.63
C ASN A 305 -11.62 1.03 17.18
N ASP A 306 -10.67 1.50 16.40
CA ASP A 306 -9.23 1.48 16.63
C ASP A 306 -8.68 2.91 16.86
N SER A 307 -7.50 3.23 16.33
CA SER A 307 -6.96 4.60 16.37
C SER A 307 -7.97 5.59 15.78
N ARG A 308 -8.01 6.80 16.36
CA ARG A 308 -8.90 7.88 15.90
C ARG A 308 -10.40 7.53 15.95
N ALA A 309 -10.81 6.72 16.92
CA ALA A 309 -12.23 6.46 17.20
C ALA A 309 -12.96 7.70 17.76
N ILE A 310 -14.24 7.85 17.45
CA ILE A 310 -15.10 8.89 18.02
C ILE A 310 -15.63 8.38 19.37
N LEU A 311 -15.00 8.78 20.47
CA LEU A 311 -15.32 8.25 21.81
C LEU A 311 -16.74 8.60 22.29
N ASN A 312 -17.31 9.69 21.80
CA ASN A 312 -18.66 10.15 22.12
C ASN A 312 -19.64 9.94 20.95
N GLU A 313 -19.45 8.90 20.13
CA GLU A 313 -20.27 8.59 18.95
C GLU A 313 -21.78 8.61 19.27
N ASP A 314 -22.20 8.00 20.38
CA ASP A 314 -23.62 7.99 20.80
C ASP A 314 -24.19 9.40 20.99
N LEU A 315 -23.37 10.36 21.45
CA LEU A 315 -23.78 11.75 21.61
C LEU A 315 -23.87 12.46 20.26
N LEU A 316 -22.95 12.16 19.33
CA LEU A 316 -22.98 12.66 17.96
C LEU A 316 -24.23 12.16 17.22
N VAL A 317 -24.55 10.87 17.33
CA VAL A 317 -25.76 10.26 16.75
C VAL A 317 -27.01 10.95 17.32
N LYS A 318 -27.16 11.00 18.65
CA LYS A 318 -28.30 11.66 19.30
C LYS A 318 -28.45 13.12 18.91
N MET A 319 -27.33 13.85 18.78
CA MET A 319 -27.34 15.24 18.34
C MET A 319 -27.88 15.37 16.91
N ALA A 320 -27.39 14.55 15.97
CA ALA A 320 -27.84 14.58 14.58
C ALA A 320 -29.33 14.21 14.45
N GLU A 321 -29.80 13.19 15.20
CA GLU A 321 -31.22 12.81 15.25
C GLU A 321 -32.10 13.95 15.80
N ASN A 322 -31.65 14.63 16.86
CA ASN A 322 -32.37 15.77 17.45
C ASN A 322 -32.45 16.98 16.52
N ILE A 323 -31.46 17.17 15.64
CA ILE A 323 -31.50 18.19 14.58
C ILE A 323 -32.53 17.81 13.49
N GLY A 324 -32.85 16.52 13.36
CA GLY A 324 -33.85 16.00 12.44
C GLY A 324 -33.30 15.10 11.32
N PHE A 325 -32.01 14.73 11.38
CA PHE A 325 -31.42 13.80 10.43
C PHE A 325 -31.82 12.35 10.70
N GLN A 326 -31.90 11.56 9.64
CA GLN A 326 -31.78 10.11 9.75
C GLN A 326 -30.29 9.77 9.80
N VAL A 327 -29.86 8.96 10.77
CA VAL A 327 -28.45 8.65 10.99
C VAL A 327 -28.15 7.19 10.69
N GLU A 328 -27.14 6.94 9.87
CA GLU A 328 -26.54 5.62 9.68
C GLU A 328 -25.08 5.66 10.16
N VAL A 329 -24.70 4.68 10.99
CA VAL A 329 -23.29 4.51 11.40
C VAL A 329 -22.70 3.33 10.66
N LEU A 330 -21.75 3.61 9.76
CA LEU A 330 -21.01 2.61 9.02
C LEU A 330 -19.66 2.34 9.66
N ARG A 331 -19.31 1.06 9.81
CA ARG A 331 -17.98 0.60 10.24
C ARG A 331 -17.36 -0.27 9.14
N PRO A 332 -16.78 0.33 8.09
CA PRO A 332 -16.19 -0.43 7.00
C PRO A 332 -15.08 -1.37 7.49
N GLN A 333 -15.18 -2.64 7.08
CA GLN A 333 -14.14 -3.65 7.26
C GLN A 333 -13.50 -3.97 5.91
N ARG A 334 -12.34 -4.63 5.91
CA ARG A 334 -11.65 -5.03 4.67
C ARG A 334 -12.52 -5.87 3.73
N THR A 335 -13.40 -6.68 4.31
CA THR A 335 -14.36 -7.58 3.65
C THR A 335 -15.71 -6.94 3.37
N THR A 336 -15.95 -5.70 3.82
CA THR A 336 -17.21 -5.00 3.51
C THR A 336 -17.27 -4.74 2.03
N GLU A 337 -18.36 -5.19 1.41
CA GLU A 337 -18.64 -5.00 0.00
C GLU A 337 -18.76 -3.51 -0.34
N LEU A 338 -17.97 -3.03 -1.32
CA LEU A 338 -17.95 -1.61 -1.69
C LEU A 338 -19.31 -1.12 -2.21
N ALA A 339 -20.09 -1.96 -2.89
CA ALA A 339 -21.42 -1.60 -3.38
C ALA A 339 -22.39 -1.21 -2.25
N LYS A 340 -22.26 -1.82 -1.06
CA LYS A 340 -23.07 -1.47 0.12
C LYS A 340 -22.71 -0.09 0.65
N ILE A 341 -21.41 0.19 0.78
CA ILE A 341 -20.92 1.50 1.23
C ILE A 341 -21.29 2.57 0.20
N TYR A 342 -21.15 2.26 -1.10
CA TYR A 342 -21.57 3.14 -2.18
C TYR A 342 -23.05 3.46 -2.09
N ARG A 343 -23.93 2.46 -1.90
CA ARG A 343 -25.39 2.67 -1.75
C ARG A 343 -25.70 3.67 -0.62
N SER A 344 -25.12 3.47 0.57
CA SER A 344 -25.35 4.35 1.72
C SER A 344 -24.85 5.78 1.49
N LEU A 345 -23.63 5.94 0.98
CA LEU A 345 -23.04 7.27 0.78
C LEU A 345 -23.61 8.01 -0.44
N ASN A 346 -24.04 7.29 -1.46
CA ASN A 346 -24.69 7.88 -2.62
C ASN A 346 -26.12 8.34 -2.26
N SER A 347 -26.80 7.73 -1.28
CA SER A 347 -28.10 8.22 -0.81
C SER A 347 -27.99 9.35 0.23
N SER A 348 -26.85 9.48 0.91
CA SER A 348 -26.71 10.44 2.00
C SER A 348 -26.54 11.90 1.56
N ASP A 349 -26.94 12.81 2.45
CA ASP A 349 -26.76 14.26 2.30
C ASP A 349 -25.51 14.75 3.02
N VAL A 350 -25.07 14.02 4.05
CA VAL A 350 -23.89 14.34 4.85
C VAL A 350 -23.07 13.08 5.11
N MET A 351 -21.74 13.17 4.95
CA MET A 351 -20.78 12.19 5.47
C MET A 351 -19.95 12.84 6.57
N ILE A 352 -19.80 12.14 7.70
CA ILE A 352 -18.95 12.55 8.82
C ILE A 352 -17.92 11.45 9.10
N GLY A 353 -16.66 11.82 9.34
CA GLY A 353 -15.68 10.88 9.86
C GLY A 353 -14.35 11.52 10.22
N VAL A 354 -13.53 10.78 10.94
CA VAL A 354 -12.20 11.23 11.34
C VAL A 354 -11.20 11.00 10.21
N HIS A 355 -10.26 11.93 10.03
CA HIS A 355 -9.20 11.84 9.03
C HIS A 355 -8.50 10.47 9.03
N GLY A 356 -8.50 9.82 7.88
CA GLY A 356 -7.90 8.50 7.66
C GLY A 356 -8.33 7.93 6.31
N ALA A 357 -7.78 6.76 5.95
CA ALA A 357 -7.99 6.16 4.62
C ALA A 357 -9.47 5.90 4.27
N ALA A 358 -10.32 5.68 5.30
CA ALA A 358 -11.76 5.51 5.09
C ALA A 358 -12.44 6.79 4.55
N MET A 359 -11.80 7.96 4.65
CA MET A 359 -12.35 9.20 4.10
C MET A 359 -12.34 9.23 2.58
N THR A 360 -11.56 8.36 1.92
CA THR A 360 -11.60 8.18 0.45
C THR A 360 -13.00 7.83 -0.07
N HIS A 361 -13.88 7.27 0.78
CA HIS A 361 -15.27 7.04 0.43
C HIS A 361 -16.07 8.32 0.10
N PHE A 362 -15.54 9.54 0.34
CA PHE A 362 -16.16 10.77 -0.16
C PHE A 362 -16.41 10.72 -1.68
N LEU A 363 -15.60 9.95 -2.43
CA LEU A 363 -15.77 9.71 -3.87
C LEU A 363 -17.11 9.02 -4.22
N PHE A 364 -17.79 8.42 -3.25
CA PHE A 364 -19.08 7.73 -3.43
C PHE A 364 -20.27 8.64 -3.14
N MET A 365 -20.03 9.85 -2.62
CA MET A 365 -21.09 10.83 -2.38
C MET A 365 -21.59 11.45 -3.68
N ARG A 366 -22.84 11.92 -3.65
CA ARG A 366 -23.38 12.79 -4.69
C ARG A 366 -22.77 14.19 -4.57
N PRO A 367 -22.50 14.88 -5.69
CA PRO A 367 -22.22 16.30 -5.66
C PRO A 367 -23.31 17.08 -4.91
N ASP A 368 -22.94 18.24 -4.37
CA ASP A 368 -23.78 19.13 -3.54
C ASP A 368 -24.12 18.62 -2.12
N SER A 369 -23.76 17.37 -1.79
CA SER A 369 -23.74 16.84 -0.41
C SER A 369 -22.61 17.46 0.43
N ALA A 370 -22.72 17.35 1.76
CA ALA A 370 -21.72 17.86 2.70
C ALA A 370 -20.77 16.76 3.18
N PHE A 371 -19.47 17.07 3.22
CA PHE A 371 -18.46 16.18 3.77
C PHE A 371 -17.75 16.86 4.94
N ILE A 372 -18.00 16.34 6.14
CA ILE A 372 -17.42 16.81 7.39
C ILE A 372 -16.28 15.88 7.78
N GLN A 373 -15.06 16.42 7.74
CA GLN A 373 -13.87 15.72 8.18
C GLN A 373 -13.44 16.23 9.54
N ILE A 374 -13.43 15.35 10.55
CA ILE A 374 -12.82 15.63 11.84
C ILE A 374 -11.30 15.51 11.67
N ILE A 375 -10.58 16.59 11.93
CA ILE A 375 -9.14 16.75 11.68
C ILE A 375 -8.40 16.61 13.02
N PRO A 376 -7.64 15.52 13.23
CA PRO A 376 -6.75 15.35 14.38
C PRO A 376 -5.68 16.45 14.47
N LEU A 377 -5.11 16.61 15.66
CA LEU A 377 -4.01 17.54 15.95
C LEU A 377 -2.85 17.33 14.96
N GLY A 378 -2.26 18.41 14.44
CA GLY A 378 -1.14 18.37 13.49
C GLY A 378 -1.55 18.15 12.02
N THR A 379 -2.71 17.55 11.78
CA THR A 379 -3.02 16.96 10.45
C THR A 379 -3.71 17.91 9.47
N VAL A 380 -3.73 19.21 9.74
CA VAL A 380 -4.52 20.19 8.94
C VAL A 380 -4.12 20.17 7.47
N TRP A 381 -2.82 20.24 7.18
CA TRP A 381 -2.32 20.21 5.80
C TRP A 381 -2.66 18.88 5.09
N ALA A 382 -2.53 17.76 5.79
CA ALA A 382 -2.83 16.43 5.25
C ALA A 382 -4.32 16.26 4.97
N ALA A 383 -5.18 16.75 5.87
CA ALA A 383 -6.63 16.73 5.69
C ALA A 383 -7.06 17.51 4.45
N ASP A 384 -6.55 18.73 4.28
CA ASP A 384 -6.87 19.56 3.13
C ASP A 384 -6.33 18.95 1.82
N THR A 385 -5.06 18.53 1.82
CA THR A 385 -4.40 18.00 0.62
C THR A 385 -5.02 16.69 0.13
N TYR A 386 -5.27 15.73 1.04
CA TYR A 386 -5.73 14.39 0.66
C TYR A 386 -7.22 14.29 0.43
N TYR A 387 -8.02 15.15 1.07
CA TYR A 387 -9.48 15.00 1.06
C TYR A 387 -10.23 16.31 0.86
N GLY A 388 -9.79 17.42 1.45
CA GLY A 388 -10.45 18.72 1.32
C GLY A 388 -10.50 19.24 -0.12
N GLN A 389 -9.33 19.47 -0.74
CA GLN A 389 -9.23 19.94 -2.12
C GLN A 389 -9.88 18.95 -3.12
N PRO A 390 -9.67 17.63 -3.01
CA PRO A 390 -10.38 16.65 -3.84
C PRO A 390 -11.91 16.69 -3.70
N ALA A 391 -12.44 16.81 -2.48
CA ALA A 391 -13.87 16.88 -2.22
C ALA A 391 -14.51 18.13 -2.84
N VAL A 392 -13.86 19.30 -2.74
CA VAL A 392 -14.32 20.53 -3.39
C VAL A 392 -14.34 20.37 -4.91
N LYS A 393 -13.30 19.78 -5.50
CA LYS A 393 -13.26 19.50 -6.96
C LYS A 393 -14.37 18.53 -7.40
N LEU A 394 -14.75 17.58 -6.54
CA LEU A 394 -15.89 16.69 -6.77
C LEU A 394 -17.24 17.41 -6.70
N GLY A 395 -17.29 18.57 -6.05
CA GLY A 395 -18.51 19.36 -5.85
C GLY A 395 -19.16 19.16 -4.50
N LEU A 396 -18.44 18.64 -3.52
CA LEU A 396 -18.94 18.52 -2.15
C LEU A 396 -18.75 19.82 -1.38
N LYS A 397 -19.63 20.07 -0.42
CA LYS A 397 -19.45 21.10 0.60
C LYS A 397 -18.52 20.55 1.69
N TYR A 398 -17.22 20.80 1.53
CA TYR A 398 -16.21 20.33 2.49
C TYR A 398 -16.17 21.19 3.76
N ILE A 399 -16.15 20.53 4.92
CA ILE A 399 -16.05 21.16 6.24
C ILE A 399 -14.98 20.42 7.04
N GLY A 400 -13.83 21.06 7.27
CA GLY A 400 -12.79 20.54 8.15
C GLY A 400 -13.01 20.97 9.60
N TYR A 401 -13.46 20.05 10.47
CA TYR A 401 -13.60 20.29 11.90
C TYR A 401 -12.26 20.02 12.60
N LYS A 402 -11.49 21.07 12.86
CA LYS A 402 -10.23 21.00 13.60
C LYS A 402 -10.51 20.84 15.08
N ILE A 403 -10.10 19.70 15.65
CA ILE A 403 -10.31 19.45 17.07
C ILE A 403 -9.37 20.32 17.92
N LEU A 404 -9.83 20.69 19.11
CA LEU A 404 -8.99 21.23 20.17
C LEU A 404 -8.24 20.10 20.87
N PRO A 405 -7.09 20.38 21.51
CA PRO A 405 -6.38 19.39 22.30
C PRO A 405 -7.28 18.68 23.31
N GLN A 406 -8.18 19.42 23.98
CA GLN A 406 -9.11 18.91 25.00
C GLN A 406 -10.18 17.96 24.44
N GLU A 407 -10.39 17.95 23.12
CA GLU A 407 -11.32 17.04 22.45
C GLU A 407 -10.65 15.72 22.03
N SER A 408 -9.33 15.61 22.19
CA SER A 408 -8.55 14.40 21.92
C SER A 408 -8.30 13.59 23.19
N SER A 409 -8.29 12.25 23.09
CA SER A 409 -7.86 11.38 24.19
C SER A 409 -6.41 11.61 24.59
N LEU A 410 -5.58 12.08 23.65
CA LEU A 410 -4.17 12.44 23.89
C LEU A 410 -4.02 13.48 25.01
N TYR A 411 -5.05 14.30 25.26
CA TYR A 411 -5.04 15.27 26.37
C TYR A 411 -4.88 14.63 27.74
N ASN A 412 -5.33 13.37 27.89
CA ASN A 412 -5.22 12.62 29.13
C ASN A 412 -3.95 11.76 29.19
N GLU A 413 -3.26 11.59 28.07
CA GLU A 413 -2.06 10.75 27.94
C GLU A 413 -0.77 11.57 28.03
N TYR A 414 -0.77 12.79 27.51
CA TYR A 414 0.38 13.69 27.50
C TYR A 414 0.26 14.79 28.56
N GLU A 415 1.40 15.29 29.02
CA GLU A 415 1.43 16.48 29.87
C GLU A 415 0.87 17.69 29.11
N LYS A 416 0.22 18.63 29.80
CA LYS A 416 -0.40 19.79 29.14
C LYS A 416 0.58 20.69 28.40
N SER A 417 1.85 20.67 28.80
CA SER A 417 2.95 21.39 28.16
C SER A 417 3.64 20.58 27.07
N ASP A 418 3.23 19.34 26.83
CA ASP A 418 3.84 18.47 25.84
C ASP A 418 3.65 19.05 24.42
N PRO A 419 4.71 19.11 23.60
CA PRO A 419 4.63 19.56 22.22
C PRO A 419 3.57 18.85 21.38
N VAL A 420 3.23 17.58 21.65
CA VAL A 420 2.15 16.86 20.96
C VAL A 420 0.79 17.57 21.09
N LEU A 421 0.58 18.30 22.19
CA LEU A 421 -0.65 19.08 22.43
C LEU A 421 -0.49 20.57 22.11
N MET A 422 0.69 21.14 22.38
CA MET A 422 0.94 22.58 22.27
C MET A 422 1.39 23.03 20.88
N ASP A 423 2.13 22.18 20.17
CA ASP A 423 2.65 22.44 18.82
C ASP A 423 2.72 21.15 17.99
N PRO A 424 1.56 20.52 17.72
CA PRO A 424 1.51 19.24 17.02
C PRO A 424 2.04 19.33 15.58
N ASP A 425 1.96 20.50 14.94
CA ASP A 425 2.45 20.72 13.58
C ASP A 425 3.99 20.58 13.53
N SER A 426 4.70 21.19 14.49
CA SER A 426 6.16 21.06 14.60
C SER A 426 6.60 19.65 14.96
N GLU A 427 5.88 18.98 15.86
CA GLU A 427 6.20 17.59 16.22
C GLU A 427 5.99 16.63 15.05
N GLN A 428 4.95 16.84 14.24
CA GLN A 428 4.75 16.06 13.03
C GLN A 428 5.90 16.24 12.03
N GLN A 429 6.40 17.47 11.86
CA GLN A 429 7.57 17.74 11.02
C GLN A 429 8.84 17.10 11.59
N ARG A 430 9.03 17.17 12.91
CA ARG A 430 10.22 16.68 13.61
C ARG A 430 10.35 15.16 13.60
N MET A 431 9.23 14.45 13.78
CA MET A 431 9.21 12.99 13.73
C MET A 431 9.53 12.43 12.34
N GLY A 432 9.76 13.29 11.33
CA GLY A 432 10.03 12.85 9.97
C GLY A 432 8.88 12.03 9.40
N VAL A 433 7.65 12.23 9.93
CA VAL A 433 6.44 11.60 9.41
C VAL A 433 6.12 12.25 8.07
N HIS A 434 6.89 11.87 7.06
CA HIS A 434 6.35 11.73 5.73
C HIS A 434 5.27 10.65 5.82
N LYS A 435 4.02 11.05 5.63
CA LYS A 435 2.97 10.18 5.08
C LYS A 435 2.97 8.73 5.63
N LYS A 436 2.44 8.45 6.83
CA LYS A 436 1.59 7.24 7.08
C LYS A 436 1.11 7.03 8.51
N ASP A 437 1.93 7.27 9.53
CA ASP A 437 1.55 6.77 10.86
C ASP A 437 1.09 7.93 11.74
N LEU A 438 -0.23 8.12 11.83
CA LEU A 438 -0.86 9.02 12.81
C LEU A 438 -1.39 8.19 13.98
N PRO A 439 -1.06 8.52 15.24
CA PRO A 439 -1.70 7.94 16.42
C PRO A 439 -3.22 8.16 16.42
#